data_AF-A0A935YHF7-F1
#
_entry.id   AF-A0A935YHF7-F1
#
_cell.length_a   1.000
_cell.length_b   1.000
_cell.length_c   1.000
_cell.angle_alpha   90.00
_cell.angle_beta   90.00
_cell.angle_gamma   90.00
#
_symmetry.space_group_name_H-M   'P 1'
#
loop_
_entity.id
_entity.type
_entity.pdbx_description
1 polymer ?
#
loop_
_entity_poly.entity_id
_entity_poly.type
_entity_poly.pdbx_seq_one_letter_code
_entity_poly.pdbx_strand_id
1 'polypeptide(L)'
;MQWNAGLVALLSGLLAQAGKVVWEAAAHRRWRPWLFFANGGMPSSHAATVTTLALLVRRADGAGSAQFSLAIVFGVFVLFEATGLRQEMGKQARLLNELREALHDGRRLPGAPLRELVGHTWGEVCGGVVWGVGGYYLLRALVMG
;
A
#
# COMPACT_ATOMS: atom_id res chain seq x y z
N MET A 1 -21.36 20.92 1.62
CA MET A 1 -20.17 20.79 0.75
C MET A 1 -20.03 19.34 0.33
N GLN A 2 -20.20 19.03 -0.96
CA GLN A 2 -19.97 17.69 -1.50
C GLN A 2 -18.45 17.52 -1.65
N TRP A 3 -17.79 16.96 -0.63
CA TRP A 3 -16.37 16.65 -0.73
C TRP A 3 -16.17 15.58 -1.82
N ASN A 4 -15.26 15.82 -2.75
CA ASN A 4 -14.94 14.84 -3.79
C ASN A 4 -14.33 13.60 -3.13
N ALA A 5 -15.05 12.47 -3.19
CA ALA A 5 -14.66 11.22 -2.53
C ALA A 5 -13.27 10.74 -2.95
N GLY A 6 -12.86 11.01 -4.19
CA GLY A 6 -11.53 10.70 -4.70
C GLY A 6 -10.43 11.50 -3.99
N LEU A 7 -10.63 12.80 -3.78
CA LEU A 7 -9.65 13.63 -3.06
C LEU A 7 -9.46 13.18 -1.61
N VAL A 8 -10.56 12.83 -0.94
CA VAL A 8 -10.49 12.34 0.45
C VAL A 8 -9.79 10.99 0.54
N ALA A 9 -10.03 10.09 -0.42
CA ALA A 9 -9.33 8.81 -0.50
C ALA A 9 -7.82 9.01 -0.72
N LEU A 10 -7.42 9.91 -1.62
CA LEU A 10 -6.00 10.22 -1.87
C LEU A 10 -5.32 10.82 -0.63
N LEU A 11 -6.01 11.72 0.09
CA LEU A 11 -5.51 12.27 1.35
C LEU A 11 -5.31 11.17 2.41
N SER A 12 -6.24 10.21 2.52
CA SER A 12 -6.09 9.05 3.41
C SER A 12 -4.83 8.23 3.07
N GLY A 13 -4.57 8.00 1.77
CA GLY A 13 -3.34 7.36 1.29
C GLY A 13 -2.07 8.13 1.65
N LEU A 14 -2.07 9.45 1.48
CA LEU A 14 -0.94 10.32 1.86
C LEU A 14 -0.69 10.31 3.37
N LEU A 15 -1.76 10.33 4.17
CA LEU A 15 -1.65 10.23 5.63
C LEU A 15 -1.11 8.87 6.07
N ALA A 16 -1.49 7.78 5.41
CA ALA A 16 -0.89 6.47 5.65
C ALA A 16 0.62 6.46 5.30
N GLN A 17 1.02 7.12 4.22
CA GLN A 17 2.42 7.23 3.83
C GLN A 17 3.25 8.05 4.83
N ALA A 18 2.69 9.15 5.36
CA ALA A 18 3.29 9.89 6.47
C ALA A 18 3.35 9.04 7.76
N GLY A 19 2.26 8.32 8.05
CA GLY A 19 2.15 7.40 9.19
C GLY A 19 3.22 6.32 9.17
N LYS A 20 3.65 5.85 7.99
CA LYS A 20 4.75 4.88 7.84
C LYS A 20 6.07 5.41 8.39
N VAL A 21 6.41 6.67 8.10
CA VAL A 21 7.63 7.31 8.60
C VAL A 21 7.58 7.42 10.13
N VAL A 22 6.41 7.79 10.67
CA VAL A 22 6.19 7.89 12.12
C VAL A 22 6.25 6.51 12.78
N TRP A 23 5.63 5.49 12.18
CA TRP A 23 5.63 4.12 12.68
C TRP A 23 7.03 3.54 12.75
N GLU A 24 7.83 3.68 11.68
CA GLU A 24 9.22 3.23 11.68
C GLU A 24 10.03 3.96 12.76
N ALA A 25 9.87 5.27 12.87
CA ALA A 25 10.56 6.06 13.88
C ALA A 25 10.19 5.63 15.31
N ALA A 26 8.92 5.30 15.57
CA ALA A 26 8.46 4.86 16.89
C ALA A 26 8.86 3.40 17.20
N ALA A 27 8.61 2.48 16.28
CA ALA A 27 8.81 1.05 16.50
C ALA A 27 10.29 0.66 16.45
N HIS A 28 11.09 1.28 15.58
CA HIS A 28 12.48 0.89 15.34
C HIS A 28 13.49 1.95 15.83
N ARG A 29 13.01 3.07 16.38
CA ARG A 29 13.83 4.22 16.85
C ARG A 29 14.81 4.74 15.80
N ARG A 30 14.46 4.61 14.52
CA ARG A 30 15.27 5.03 13.37
C ARG A 30 14.50 6.05 12.55
N TRP A 31 15.03 7.27 12.49
CA TRP A 31 14.46 8.29 11.62
C TRP A 31 14.87 8.03 10.17
N ARG A 32 13.93 7.56 9.34
CA ARG A 32 14.16 7.21 7.94
C ARG A 32 13.14 7.91 7.03
N PRO A 33 13.27 9.23 6.80
CA PRO A 33 12.27 10.02 6.07
C PRO A 33 12.10 9.58 4.61
N TRP A 34 13.10 8.92 4.03
CA TRP A 34 13.00 8.35 2.68
C TRP A 34 11.97 7.21 2.55
N LEU A 35 11.50 6.63 3.67
CA LEU A 35 10.41 5.64 3.66
C LEU A 35 9.10 6.22 3.11
N PHE A 36 8.93 7.54 3.11
CA PHE A 36 7.80 8.19 2.47
C PHE A 36 7.74 7.88 0.97
N PHE A 37 8.89 7.78 0.30
CA PHE A 37 8.98 7.43 -1.13
C PHE A 37 9.23 5.93 -1.36
N ALA A 38 9.35 5.14 -0.28
CA ALA A 38 9.57 3.71 -0.39
C ALA A 38 8.25 2.96 -0.65
N ASN A 39 8.34 1.97 -1.53
CA ASN A 39 7.31 0.95 -1.71
C ASN A 39 7.43 -0.08 -0.56
N GLY A 40 6.33 -0.63 -0.06
CA GLY A 40 6.36 -1.57 1.08
C GLY A 40 6.24 -0.89 2.46
N GLY A 41 5.95 -1.65 3.51
CA GLY A 41 5.91 -1.17 4.91
C GLY A 41 4.51 -0.86 5.45
N MET A 42 4.42 -0.70 6.77
CA MET A 42 3.17 -0.50 7.52
C MET A 42 3.01 0.97 7.95
N PRO A 43 1.81 1.58 7.83
CA PRO A 43 0.59 1.08 7.19
C PRO A 43 0.61 1.18 5.65
N SER A 44 -0.16 0.32 4.98
CA SER A 44 -0.28 0.35 3.51
C SER A 44 -1.14 1.52 3.01
N SER A 45 -0.55 2.40 2.21
CA SER A 45 -1.24 3.55 1.59
C SER A 45 -2.23 3.14 0.49
N HIS A 46 -1.93 2.10 -0.27
CA HIS A 46 -2.86 1.57 -1.29
C HIS A 46 -4.11 1.03 -0.63
N ALA A 47 -3.94 0.25 0.45
CA ALA A 47 -5.06 -0.26 1.25
C ALA A 47 -5.88 0.87 1.87
N ALA A 48 -5.23 1.84 2.53
CA ALA A 48 -5.92 2.99 3.12
C ALA A 48 -6.74 3.77 2.08
N THR A 49 -6.18 4.02 0.89
CA THR A 49 -6.84 4.77 -0.19
C THR A 49 -8.11 4.07 -0.67
N VAL A 50 -8.01 2.79 -1.04
CA VAL A 50 -9.15 2.06 -1.62
C VAL A 50 -10.22 1.73 -0.57
N THR A 51 -9.83 1.47 0.68
CA THR A 51 -10.78 1.29 1.78
C THR A 51 -11.55 2.58 2.05
N THR A 52 -10.88 3.73 2.14
CA THR A 52 -11.54 5.02 2.33
C THR A 52 -12.47 5.35 1.16
N LEU A 53 -12.04 5.10 -0.09
CA LEU A 53 -12.89 5.31 -1.27
C LEU A 53 -14.16 4.45 -1.20
N ALA A 54 -14.04 3.15 -0.93
CA ALA A 54 -15.18 2.25 -0.84
C ALA A 54 -16.17 2.68 0.26
N LEU A 55 -15.68 3.11 1.42
CA LEU A 55 -16.53 3.60 2.52
C LEU A 55 -17.27 4.90 2.16
N LEU A 56 -16.60 5.83 1.46
CA LEU A 56 -17.20 7.08 1.01
C LEU A 56 -18.28 6.84 -0.04
N VAL A 57 -18.00 6.00 -1.04
CA VAL A 57 -18.97 5.62 -2.07
C VAL A 57 -20.15 4.87 -1.46
N ARG A 58 -19.91 3.95 -0.51
CA ARG A 58 -20.99 3.27 0.23
C ARG A 58 -21.92 4.27 0.92
N ARG A 59 -21.36 5.35 1.47
CA ARG A 59 -22.12 6.35 2.20
C ARG A 59 -22.85 7.33 1.28
N ALA A 60 -22.25 7.69 0.14
CA ALA A 60 -22.86 8.59 -0.83
C ALA A 60 -23.96 7.91 -1.64
N ASP A 61 -23.68 6.73 -2.20
CA ASP A 61 -24.53 6.10 -3.21
C ASP A 61 -25.23 4.83 -2.69
N GLY A 62 -24.86 4.37 -1.49
CA GLY A 62 -25.41 3.15 -0.88
C GLY A 62 -24.68 1.88 -1.31
N ALA A 63 -24.82 0.83 -0.51
CA ALA A 63 -24.15 -0.46 -0.72
C ALA A 63 -24.71 -1.27 -1.91
N GLY A 64 -25.90 -0.95 -2.40
CA GLY A 64 -26.49 -1.59 -3.59
C GLY A 64 -26.15 -0.89 -4.91
N SER A 65 -25.37 0.19 -4.88
CA SER A 65 -25.07 0.98 -6.08
C SER A 65 -24.00 0.32 -6.96
N ALA A 66 -24.09 0.59 -8.27
CA ALA A 66 -23.05 0.19 -9.21
C ALA A 66 -21.69 0.82 -8.87
N GLN A 67 -21.68 2.05 -8.36
CA GLN A 67 -20.46 2.75 -7.95
C GLN A 67 -19.77 2.05 -6.78
N PHE A 68 -20.53 1.61 -5.77
CA PHE A 68 -19.97 0.86 -4.64
C PHE A 68 -19.40 -0.49 -5.07
N SER A 69 -20.13 -1.22 -5.92
CA SER A 69 -19.64 -2.49 -6.49
C SER A 69 -18.32 -2.29 -7.25
N LEU A 70 -18.24 -1.25 -8.07
CA LEU A 70 -17.01 -0.90 -8.79
C LEU A 70 -15.86 -0.56 -7.82
N ALA A 71 -16.13 0.24 -6.77
CA ALA A 71 -15.12 0.62 -5.78
C ALA A 71 -14.58 -0.59 -4.98
N ILE A 72 -15.45 -1.56 -4.64
CA ILE A 72 -15.04 -2.79 -3.96
C ILE A 72 -14.19 -3.67 -4.88
N VAL A 73 -14.65 -3.94 -6.10
CA VAL A 73 -13.90 -4.76 -7.07
C VAL A 73 -12.54 -4.13 -7.34
N PHE A 74 -12.51 -2.82 -7.64
CA PHE A 74 -11.26 -2.08 -7.80
C PHE A 74 -10.36 -2.18 -6.57
N GLY A 75 -10.91 -2.00 -5.37
CA GLY A 75 -10.16 -2.13 -4.13
C GLY A 75 -9.54 -3.51 -3.96
N VAL A 76 -10.26 -4.58 -4.28
CA VAL A 76 -9.73 -5.95 -4.24
C VAL A 76 -8.55 -6.10 -5.21
N PHE A 77 -8.67 -5.66 -6.47
CA PHE A 77 -7.56 -5.71 -7.42
C PHE A 77 -6.33 -4.94 -6.94
N VAL A 78 -6.52 -3.73 -6.41
CA VAL A 78 -5.41 -2.92 -5.87
C VAL A 78 -4.74 -3.61 -4.68
N LEU A 79 -5.52 -4.24 -3.79
CA LEU A 79 -4.98 -4.97 -2.66
C LEU A 79 -4.20 -6.22 -3.11
N PHE A 80 -4.68 -6.94 -4.12
CA PHE A 80 -3.99 -8.09 -4.70
C PHE A 80 -2.68 -7.72 -5.39
N GLU A 81 -2.68 -6.64 -6.18
CA GLU A 81 -1.47 -6.10 -6.82
C GLU A 81 -0.45 -5.61 -5.79
N ALA A 82 -0.90 -5.06 -4.67
CA ALA A 82 -0.02 -4.60 -3.60
C ALA A 82 0.71 -5.76 -2.89
N THR A 83 0.13 -6.96 -2.84
CA THR A 83 0.65 -8.10 -2.06
C THR A 83 1.30 -9.21 -2.88
N GLY A 84 0.67 -9.65 -3.97
CA GLY A 84 1.01 -10.93 -4.59
C GLY A 84 2.14 -10.85 -5.61
N LEU A 85 1.93 -10.10 -6.69
CA LEU A 85 2.77 -10.18 -7.88
C LEU A 85 4.20 -9.69 -7.64
N ARG A 86 4.34 -8.58 -6.90
CA ARG A 86 5.66 -7.98 -6.61
C ARG A 86 6.50 -8.79 -5.64
N GLN A 87 5.87 -9.47 -4.66
CA GLN A 87 6.61 -10.36 -3.76
C GLN A 87 7.17 -11.57 -4.49
N GLU A 88 6.37 -12.21 -5.36
CA GLU A 88 6.82 -13.37 -6.12
C GLU A 88 7.92 -13.00 -7.13
N MET A 89 7.79 -11.87 -7.84
CA MET A 89 8.87 -11.38 -8.72
C MET A 89 10.14 -11.02 -7.95
N GLY A 90 10.02 -10.51 -6.72
CA GLY A 90 11.17 -10.28 -5.84
C GLY A 90 11.90 -11.56 -5.44
N LYS A 91 11.15 -12.60 -5.06
CA LYS A 91 11.71 -13.93 -4.74
C LYS A 91 12.41 -14.54 -5.96
N GLN A 92 11.81 -14.43 -7.14
CA GLN A 92 12.41 -14.88 -8.39
C GLN A 92 13.70 -14.10 -8.72
N ALA A 93 13.69 -12.78 -8.57
CA ALA A 93 14.87 -11.94 -8.78
C ALA A 93 16.03 -12.34 -7.85
N ARG A 94 15.72 -12.60 -6.58
CA ARG A 94 16.71 -13.03 -5.59
C ARG A 94 17.30 -14.41 -5.93
N LEU A 95 16.45 -15.39 -6.23
CA LEU A 95 16.91 -16.72 -6.66
C LEU A 95 17.81 -16.65 -7.90
N LEU A 96 17.49 -15.77 -8.86
CA LEU A 96 18.31 -15.61 -10.05
C LEU A 96 19.64 -14.91 -9.75
N ASN A 97 19.66 -13.92 -8.85
CA ASN A 97 20.89 -13.28 -8.38
C ASN A 97 21.80 -14.30 -7.66
N GLU A 98 21.24 -15.15 -6.80
CA GLU A 98 21.96 -16.22 -6.09
C GLU A 98 22.52 -17.27 -7.07
N LEU A 99 21.73 -17.70 -8.06
CA LEU A 99 22.19 -18.62 -9.11
C LEU A 99 23.32 -18.01 -9.94
N ARG A 100 23.23 -16.72 -10.27
CA ARG A 100 24.26 -15.99 -11.00
C ARG A 100 25.58 -15.93 -10.20
N GLU A 101 25.50 -15.74 -8.89
CA GLU A 101 26.69 -15.76 -8.02
C GLU A 101 27.28 -17.17 -7.91
N ALA A 102 26.45 -18.20 -7.79
CA ALA A 102 26.91 -19.59 -7.75
C ALA A 102 27.58 -20.05 -9.05
N LEU A 103 27.13 -19.54 -10.20
CA LEU A 103 27.71 -19.82 -11.52
C LEU A 103 28.92 -18.93 -11.88
N HIS A 104 29.36 -18.08 -10.96
CA HIS A 104 30.44 -17.12 -11.18
C HIS A 104 31.82 -17.80 -11.14
N ASP A 105 32.13 -18.61 -12.15
CA ASP A 105 33.43 -19.30 -12.33
C ASP A 105 34.54 -18.36 -12.87
N GLY A 106 34.59 -17.12 -12.36
CA GLY A 106 35.51 -16.07 -12.84
C GLY A 106 35.16 -15.49 -14.22
N ARG A 107 34.08 -15.95 -14.87
CA ARG A 107 33.53 -15.34 -16.08
C ARG A 107 32.58 -14.20 -15.70
N ARG A 108 32.77 -13.01 -16.28
CA ARG A 108 31.82 -11.90 -16.16
C ARG A 108 30.51 -12.28 -16.85
N LEU A 109 29.48 -12.61 -16.07
CA LEU A 109 28.14 -12.82 -16.61
C LEU A 109 27.59 -11.47 -17.11
N PRO A 110 27.03 -11.41 -18.33
CA PRO A 110 26.46 -10.18 -18.87
C PRO A 110 25.18 -9.79 -18.11
N GLY A 111 25.08 -8.50 -17.75
CA GLY A 111 23.89 -7.93 -17.11
C GLY A 111 24.06 -7.57 -15.64
N ALA A 112 23.36 -6.50 -15.21
CA ALA A 112 23.31 -6.07 -13.82
C ALA A 112 22.42 -6.99 -12.97
N PRO A 113 22.59 -7.06 -11.63
CA PRO A 113 21.67 -7.77 -10.75
C PRO A 113 20.24 -7.29 -10.93
N LEU A 114 19.30 -8.24 -10.85
CA LEU A 114 17.90 -7.91 -10.82
C LEU A 114 17.57 -7.17 -9.53
N ARG A 115 16.69 -6.17 -9.63
CA ARG A 115 16.13 -5.52 -8.44
C ARG A 115 15.21 -6.51 -7.72
N GLU A 116 15.53 -6.77 -6.47
CA GLU A 116 14.68 -7.57 -5.58
C GLU A 116 13.51 -6.70 -5.11
N LEU A 117 12.35 -6.87 -5.74
CA LEU A 117 11.14 -6.15 -5.38
C LEU A 117 10.60 -6.67 -4.05
N VAL A 118 10.42 -5.77 -3.08
CA VAL A 118 9.72 -6.10 -1.83
C VAL A 118 8.27 -5.65 -1.96
N GLY A 119 7.35 -6.61 -2.09
CA GLY A 119 5.90 -6.35 -2.04
C GLY A 119 5.37 -6.32 -0.60
N HIS A 120 4.14 -5.83 -0.41
CA HIS A 120 3.55 -5.71 0.92
C HIS A 120 3.12 -7.06 1.51
N THR A 121 3.32 -7.25 2.81
CA THR A 121 2.80 -8.45 3.49
C THR A 121 1.28 -8.36 3.71
N TRP A 122 0.60 -9.49 3.80
CA TRP A 122 -0.84 -9.53 4.15
C TRP A 122 -1.14 -8.80 5.48
N GLY A 123 -0.20 -8.85 6.45
CA GLY A 123 -0.31 -8.11 7.71
C GLY A 123 -0.29 -6.59 7.51
N GLU A 124 0.57 -6.08 6.62
CA GLU A 124 0.62 -4.65 6.28
C GLU A 124 -0.67 -4.16 5.60
N VAL A 125 -1.28 -5.01 4.77
CA VAL A 125 -2.58 -4.73 4.15
C VAL A 125 -3.69 -4.65 5.18
N CYS A 126 -3.78 -5.61 6.10
CA CYS A 126 -4.75 -5.57 7.20
C CYS A 126 -4.56 -4.31 8.06
N GLY A 127 -3.31 -3.94 8.38
CA GLY A 127 -3.01 -2.69 9.06
C GLY A 127 -3.45 -1.43 8.29
N GLY A 128 -3.26 -1.43 6.97
CA GLY A 128 -3.73 -0.35 6.10
C GLY A 128 -5.26 -0.24 6.03
N VAL A 129 -5.98 -1.36 6.06
CA VAL A 129 -7.46 -1.37 6.13
C VAL A 129 -7.93 -0.76 7.45
N VAL A 130 -7.35 -1.17 8.58
CA VAL A 130 -7.66 -0.62 9.91
C VAL A 130 -7.38 0.88 9.95
N TRP A 131 -6.24 1.32 9.40
CA TRP A 131 -5.88 2.72 9.29
C TRP A 131 -6.88 3.50 8.43
N GLY A 132 -7.28 2.95 7.28
CA GLY A 132 -8.26 3.56 6.38
C GLY A 132 -9.65 3.71 7.00
N VAL A 133 -10.08 2.74 7.81
CA VAL A 133 -11.31 2.82 8.62
C VAL A 133 -11.19 3.93 9.66
N GLY A 134 -10.08 3.98 10.41
CA GLY A 134 -9.82 5.02 11.41
C GLY A 134 -9.78 6.42 10.79
N GLY A 135 -9.09 6.57 9.66
CA GLY A 135 -9.02 7.83 8.90
C GLY A 135 -10.38 8.31 8.43
N TYR A 136 -11.24 7.40 7.95
CA TYR A 136 -12.62 7.72 7.58
C TYR A 136 -13.42 8.27 8.78
N TYR A 137 -13.34 7.63 9.96
CA TYR A 137 -14.06 8.10 11.14
C TYR A 137 -13.50 9.43 11.70
N LEU A 138 -12.18 9.61 11.67
CA LEU A 138 -11.52 10.85 12.11
C LEU A 138 -11.89 12.03 11.21
N LEU A 139 -11.80 11.85 9.89
CA LEU A 139 -12.20 12.88 8.92
C LEU A 139 -13.70 13.19 9.03
N ARG A 140 -14.55 12.19 9.28
CA ARG A 140 -15.96 12.41 9.58
C ARG A 140 -16.15 13.29 10.82
N ALA A 141 -15.43 13.01 11.91
CA ALA A 141 -15.54 13.79 13.14
C ALA A 141 -15.07 15.25 12.97
N LEU A 142 -14.07 15.49 12.13
CA LEU A 142 -13.53 16.83 11.85
C LEU A 142 -14.37 17.64 10.85
N VAL A 143 -15.12 16.98 9.96
CA VAL A 143 -15.84 17.63 8.84
C VAL A 143 -17.36 17.68 9.05
N MET A 144 -17.93 16.79 9.87
CA MET A 144 -19.36 16.76 10.22
C MET A 144 -19.63 17.03 11.71
N GLY A 145 -18.61 17.50 12.44
CA GLY A 145 -18.77 18.13 13.76
C GLY A 145 -19.22 19.58 13.62
#